data_AF-A0A7C2S1P2-F1
#
_entry.id   AF-A0A7C2S1P2-F1
#
_cell.length_a   1.000
_cell.length_b   1.000
_cell.length_c   1.000
_cell.angle_alpha   90.00
_cell.angle_beta   90.00
_cell.angle_gamma   90.00
#
_symmetry.space_group_name_H-M   'P 1'
#
loop_
_entity.id
_entity.type
_entity.pdbx_description
1 polymer ?
#
loop_
_entity_poly.entity_id
_entity_poly.type
_entity_poly.pdbx_seq_one_letter_code
_entity_poly.pdbx_strand_id
1 'polypeptide(L)'
;MSNSIESVINEADLPMSMERSSRRFALGDLAFRWTALSFAFLVLLLLAGIIYMLVQGAMPAFQEFGLGFLTNETWDPVKEEYGAWAPIMGTVIAALIAMLIGLPLSFGIAIFITEMAPQWLKRPVGMAIELLA
;
A
#
# COMPACT_ATOMS: atom_id res chain seq x y z
N MET A 1 -68.99 -14.07 6.19
CA MET A 1 -67.84 -14.03 5.26
C MET A 1 -67.24 -12.62 5.09
N SER A 2 -67.70 -11.60 5.82
CA SER A 2 -67.14 -10.24 5.80
C SER A 2 -66.01 -10.03 6.83
N ASN A 3 -66.07 -10.72 7.97
CA ASN A 3 -65.12 -10.56 9.08
C ASN A 3 -63.71 -11.10 8.77
N SER A 4 -63.56 -11.91 7.70
CA SER A 4 -62.27 -12.43 7.26
C SER A 4 -61.49 -11.44 6.40
N ILE A 5 -62.13 -10.38 5.87
CA ILE A 5 -61.45 -9.35 5.09
C ILE A 5 -60.94 -8.23 6.01
N GLU A 6 -61.68 -7.88 7.06
CA GLU A 6 -61.21 -6.95 8.09
C GLU A 6 -59.96 -7.45 8.83
N SER A 7 -59.86 -8.77 9.06
CA SER A 7 -58.67 -9.37 9.69
C SER A 7 -57.42 -9.26 8.82
N VAL A 8 -57.56 -9.26 7.49
CA VAL A 8 -56.43 -9.14 6.54
C VAL A 8 -55.99 -7.68 6.38
N ILE A 9 -56.92 -6.73 6.49
CA ILE A 9 -56.59 -5.29 6.44
C ILE A 9 -55.90 -4.85 7.75
N ASN A 10 -56.26 -5.45 8.89
CA ASN A 10 -55.67 -5.13 10.19
C ASN A 10 -54.23 -5.69 10.39
N GLU A 11 -53.79 -6.63 9.54
CA GLU A 11 -52.39 -7.09 9.48
C GLU A 11 -51.46 -6.11 8.74
N ALA A 12 -52.02 -5.20 7.93
CA ALA A 12 -51.25 -4.21 7.18
C ALA A 12 -50.79 -3.01 8.04
N ASP A 13 -51.23 -2.93 9.30
CA ASP A 13 -51.00 -1.78 10.19
C ASP A 13 -50.30 -2.18 11.51
N LEU A 14 -49.15 -2.87 11.44
CA LEU A 14 -48.26 -2.97 12.60
C LEU A 14 -46.78 -2.76 12.26
N PRO A 15 -46.03 -2.15 13.19
CA PRO A 15 -45.37 -0.88 12.95
C PRO A 15 -43.96 -1.02 12.36
N MET A 16 -43.61 -0.03 11.53
CA MET A 16 -42.23 0.40 11.29
C MET A 16 -41.55 0.74 12.62
N SER A 17 -40.99 -0.26 13.31
CA SER A 17 -40.17 -0.02 14.50
C SER A 17 -38.99 -0.98 14.57
N MET A 18 -38.14 -0.95 13.55
CA MET A 18 -36.74 -1.36 13.68
C MET A 18 -35.78 -0.18 13.47
N GLU A 19 -36.21 1.04 13.81
CA GLU A 19 -35.44 2.27 13.60
C GLU A 19 -34.58 2.70 14.82
N ARG A 20 -34.41 1.84 15.83
CA ARG A 20 -33.76 2.23 17.10
C ARG A 20 -32.37 1.65 17.36
N SER A 21 -31.77 0.93 16.42
CA SER A 21 -30.37 0.48 16.51
C SER A 21 -29.41 1.22 15.57
N SER A 22 -29.90 2.11 14.70
CA SER A 22 -29.06 2.73 13.65
C SER A 22 -28.16 3.86 14.13
N ARG A 23 -28.43 4.49 15.29
CA ARG A 23 -27.62 5.65 15.73
C ARG A 23 -26.21 5.26 16.21
N ARG A 24 -26.06 4.12 16.90
CA ARG A 24 -24.74 3.64 17.36
C ARG A 24 -23.88 3.14 16.20
N PHE A 25 -24.49 2.47 15.23
CA PHE A 25 -23.81 2.06 14.00
C PHE A 25 -23.43 3.26 13.11
N ALA A 26 -24.30 4.27 12.97
CA ALA A 26 -23.98 5.49 12.21
C ALA A 26 -22.86 6.33 12.83
N LEU A 27 -22.76 6.38 14.18
CA LEU A 27 -21.64 7.02 14.87
C LEU A 27 -20.32 6.27 14.66
N GLY A 28 -20.35 4.93 14.66
CA GLY A 28 -19.20 4.09 14.37
C GLY A 28 -18.70 4.27 12.94
N ASP A 29 -19.60 4.30 11.96
CA ASP A 29 -19.29 4.54 10.56
C ASP A 29 -18.71 5.94 10.32
N LEU A 30 -19.27 6.96 10.98
CA LEU A 30 -18.75 8.31 10.93
C LEU A 30 -17.35 8.40 11.54
N ALA A 31 -17.15 7.85 12.74
CA ALA A 31 -15.84 7.82 13.40
C ALA A 31 -14.80 7.08 12.56
N PHE A 32 -15.15 5.91 12.03
CA PHE A 32 -14.29 5.13 11.15
C PHE A 32 -13.90 5.93 9.90
N ARG A 33 -14.86 6.57 9.24
CA ARG A 33 -14.61 7.41 8.07
C ARG A 33 -13.63 8.54 8.38
N TRP A 34 -13.81 9.26 9.48
CA TRP A 34 -12.91 10.35 9.87
C TRP A 34 -11.52 9.85 10.25
N THR A 35 -11.42 8.72 10.95
CA THR A 35 -10.14 8.09 11.26
C THR A 35 -9.41 7.65 9.99
N ALA A 36 -10.07 6.93 9.09
CA ALA A 36 -9.49 6.48 7.83
C ALA A 36 -9.04 7.67 6.96
N LEU A 37 -9.86 8.71 6.86
CA LEU A 37 -9.53 9.94 6.15
C LEU A 37 -8.34 10.66 6.80
N SER A 38 -8.26 10.68 8.13
CA SER A 38 -7.12 11.26 8.85
C SER A 38 -5.83 10.51 8.57
N PHE A 39 -5.86 9.16 8.52
CA PHE A 39 -4.71 8.36 8.11
C PHE A 39 -4.30 8.61 6.67
N ALA A 40 -5.27 8.72 5.74
CA ALA A 40 -4.97 9.05 4.35
C ALA A 40 -4.28 10.41 4.22
N PHE A 41 -4.78 11.44 4.90
CA PHE A 41 -4.14 12.75 4.96
C PHE A 41 -2.79 12.73 5.66
N LEU A 42 -2.63 11.94 6.73
CA LEU A 42 -1.36 11.78 7.43
C LEU A 42 -0.31 11.17 6.50
N VAL A 43 -0.64 10.09 5.79
CA VAL A 43 0.27 9.46 4.82
C VAL A 43 0.66 10.44 3.72
N LEU A 44 -0.31 11.19 3.19
CA LEU A 44 -0.05 12.21 2.18
C LEU A 44 0.90 13.30 2.71
N LEU A 45 0.67 13.77 3.93
CA LEU A 45 1.51 14.78 4.59
C LEU A 45 2.92 14.24 4.85
N LEU A 46 3.04 13.01 5.31
CA LEU A 46 4.34 12.34 5.51
C LEU A 46 5.10 12.23 4.19
N LEU A 47 4.44 11.81 3.11
CA LEU A 47 5.05 11.71 1.79
C LEU A 47 5.50 13.08 1.29
N ALA A 48 4.67 14.11 1.43
CA ALA A 48 5.04 15.48 1.09
C ALA A 48 6.22 15.98 1.94
N GLY A 49 6.24 15.65 3.24
CA GLY A 49 7.33 15.97 4.16
C GLY A 49 8.64 15.27 3.79
N ILE A 50 8.60 14.00 3.39
CA ILE A 50 9.76 13.26 2.90
C ILE A 50 10.30 13.91 1.63
N ILE A 51 9.44 14.22 0.66
CA ILE A 51 9.85 14.92 -0.57
C ILE A 51 10.50 16.27 -0.22
N TYR A 52 9.88 17.05 0.66
CA TYR A 52 10.40 18.33 1.09
C TYR A 52 11.80 18.21 1.73
N MET A 53 11.98 17.25 2.63
CA MET A 53 13.27 16.99 3.28
C MET A 53 14.34 16.53 2.28
N LEU A 54 13.97 15.67 1.33
CA LEU A 54 14.89 15.22 0.28
C LEU A 54 15.34 16.38 -0.62
N VAL A 55 14.40 17.23 -1.06
CA VAL A 55 14.72 18.39 -1.90
C VAL A 55 15.62 19.37 -1.15
N GLN A 56 15.28 19.69 0.11
CA GLN A 56 16.10 20.59 0.93
C GLN A 56 17.50 20.01 1.20
N GLY A 57 17.60 18.72 1.50
CA GLY A 57 18.88 18.05 1.74
C GLY A 57 19.73 17.90 0.47
N ALA A 58 19.11 17.76 -0.71
CA ALA A 58 19.82 17.61 -1.98
C ALA A 58 20.21 18.95 -2.63
N MET A 59 19.54 20.06 -2.28
CA MET A 59 19.78 21.38 -2.88
C MET A 59 21.26 21.83 -2.83
N PRO A 60 21.99 21.71 -1.70
CA PRO A 60 23.39 22.13 -1.63
C PRO A 60 24.31 21.34 -2.58
N ALA A 61 24.04 20.04 -2.78
CA ALA A 61 24.82 19.22 -3.70
C ALA A 61 24.67 19.69 -5.15
N PHE A 62 23.46 20.09 -5.56
CA PHE A 62 23.25 20.67 -6.89
C PHE A 62 23.83 22.09 -7.04
N GLN A 63 23.94 22.85 -5.96
CA GLN A 63 24.56 24.18 -5.97
C GLN A 63 26.08 24.10 -6.13
N GLU A 64 26.73 23.16 -5.45
CA GLU A 64 28.19 22.98 -5.47
C GLU A 64 28.67 22.30 -6.76
N PHE A 65 28.02 21.21 -7.17
CA PHE A 65 28.48 20.37 -8.28
C PHE A 65 27.70 20.58 -9.59
N GLY A 66 26.63 21.38 -9.56
CA GLY A 66 25.77 21.64 -10.71
C GLY A 66 25.08 20.38 -11.26
N LEU A 67 24.61 20.45 -12.51
CA LEU A 67 24.04 19.30 -13.23
C LEU A 67 25.10 18.24 -13.57
N GLY A 68 26.39 18.62 -13.56
CA GLY A 68 27.52 17.71 -13.77
C GLY A 68 27.65 16.64 -12.68
N PHE A 69 27.07 16.88 -11.49
CA PHE A 69 26.95 15.91 -10.40
C PHE A 69 26.35 14.56 -10.86
N LEU A 70 25.34 14.61 -11.73
CA LEU A 70 24.62 13.42 -12.18
C LEU A 70 25.45 12.53 -13.10
N THR A 71 26.34 13.13 -13.88
CA THR A 71 27.18 12.44 -14.88
C THR A 71 28.60 12.18 -14.40
N ASN A 72 29.03 12.81 -13.30
CA ASN A 72 30.36 12.59 -12.75
C ASN A 72 30.42 11.24 -12.04
N GLU A 73 31.40 10.41 -12.41
CA GLU A 73 31.65 9.11 -11.78
C GLU A 73 32.61 9.22 -10.59
N THR A 74 33.29 10.36 -10.44
CA THR A 74 34.37 10.54 -9.47
C THR A 74 33.80 10.65 -8.06
N TRP A 75 34.30 9.79 -7.17
CA TRP A 75 34.02 9.84 -5.74
C TRP A 75 35.36 9.95 -5.01
N ASP A 76 35.80 11.18 -4.74
CA ASP A 76 37.03 11.48 -4.03
C ASP A 76 36.70 12.26 -2.73
N PRO A 77 36.56 11.56 -1.59
CA PRO A 77 36.25 12.19 -0.32
C PRO A 77 37.41 13.02 0.25
N VAL A 78 38.62 12.92 -0.33
CA VAL A 78 39.78 13.74 0.07
C VAL A 78 39.75 15.10 -0.63
N LYS A 79 39.29 15.14 -1.88
CA LYS A 79 39.12 16.38 -2.65
C LYS A 79 37.72 17.00 -2.56
N GLU A 80 36.84 16.39 -1.75
CA GLU A 80 35.43 16.78 -1.65
C GLU A 80 34.69 16.74 -2.99
N GLU A 81 35.11 15.85 -3.91
CA GLU A 81 34.45 15.66 -5.20
C GLU A 81 33.51 14.45 -5.12
N TYR A 82 32.21 14.70 -5.23
CA TYR A 82 31.19 13.65 -5.15
C TYR A 82 30.39 13.60 -6.45
N GLY A 83 30.31 12.41 -7.04
CA GLY A 83 29.51 12.13 -8.23
C GLY A 83 28.34 11.19 -7.93
N ALA A 84 27.17 11.47 -8.52
CA ALA A 84 25.98 10.65 -8.34
C ALA A 84 25.94 9.42 -9.25
N TRP A 85 26.77 9.37 -10.29
CA TRP A 85 26.68 8.34 -11.32
C TRP A 85 26.93 6.94 -10.77
N ALA A 86 27.97 6.78 -9.96
CA ALA A 86 28.32 5.50 -9.34
C ALA A 86 27.17 4.91 -8.48
N PRO A 87 26.56 5.65 -7.53
CA PRO A 87 25.42 5.13 -6.76
C PRO A 87 24.15 4.90 -7.61
N ILE A 88 23.90 5.72 -8.64
CA ILE A 88 22.77 5.50 -9.58
C ILE A 88 22.96 4.17 -10.30
N MET A 89 24.13 3.96 -10.92
CA MET A 89 24.43 2.72 -11.65
C MET A 89 24.44 1.50 -10.73
N GLY A 90 24.93 1.65 -9.50
CA GLY A 90 24.86 0.59 -8.48
C GLY A 90 23.43 0.16 -8.19
N THR A 91 22.49 1.11 -8.06
CA THR A 91 21.07 0.82 -7.83
C THR A 91 20.43 0.12 -9.03
N VAL A 92 20.71 0.60 -10.25
CA VAL A 92 20.18 -0.01 -11.48
C VAL A 92 20.69 -1.44 -11.65
N ILE A 93 22.00 -1.64 -11.52
CA ILE A 93 22.61 -2.97 -11.64
C ILE A 93 22.08 -3.92 -10.56
N ALA A 94 21.99 -3.44 -9.31
CA ALA A 94 21.42 -4.23 -8.21
C ALA A 94 19.97 -4.63 -8.49
N ALA A 95 19.13 -3.70 -8.95
CA ALA A 95 17.75 -3.99 -9.33
C ALA A 95 17.66 -4.99 -10.50
N LEU A 96 18.52 -4.85 -11.51
CA LEU A 96 18.58 -5.79 -12.64
C LEU A 96 18.99 -7.19 -12.21
N ILE A 97 20.02 -7.32 -11.36
CA ILE A 97 20.44 -8.61 -10.81
C ILE A 97 19.31 -9.22 -9.96
N ALA A 98 18.67 -8.41 -9.12
CA ALA A 98 17.55 -8.84 -8.29
C ALA A 98 16.37 -9.33 -9.15
N MET A 99 16.04 -8.66 -10.25
CA MET A 99 15.02 -9.13 -11.19
C MET A 99 15.44 -10.38 -11.94
N LEU A 100 16.69 -10.45 -12.41
CA LEU A 100 17.21 -11.58 -13.18
C LEU A 100 17.22 -12.88 -12.37
N ILE A 101 17.47 -12.80 -11.06
CA ILE A 101 17.44 -13.96 -10.16
C ILE A 101 16.04 -14.17 -9.57
N GLY A 102 15.38 -13.09 -9.15
CA GLY A 102 14.10 -13.11 -8.48
C GLY A 102 12.95 -13.57 -9.37
N LEU A 103 12.94 -13.18 -10.66
CA LEU A 103 11.87 -13.58 -11.58
C LEU A 103 11.87 -15.09 -11.85
N PRO A 104 12.97 -15.74 -12.29
CA PRO A 104 12.97 -17.20 -12.48
C PRO A 104 12.66 -17.96 -11.20
N LEU A 105 13.16 -17.50 -10.06
CA LEU A 105 12.89 -18.12 -8.77
C LEU A 105 11.41 -18.01 -8.39
N SER A 106 10.80 -16.83 -8.57
CA SER A 106 9.37 -16.59 -8.33
C SER A 106 8.51 -17.50 -9.20
N PHE A 107 8.81 -17.61 -10.49
CA PHE A 107 8.12 -18.54 -11.39
C PHE A 107 8.32 -20.00 -10.96
N GLY A 108 9.52 -20.38 -10.55
CA GLY A 108 9.82 -21.73 -10.05
C GLY A 108 8.98 -22.10 -8.82
N ILE A 109 8.86 -21.19 -7.86
CA ILE A 109 8.03 -21.39 -6.66
C ILE A 109 6.55 -21.47 -7.04
N ALA A 110 6.07 -20.59 -7.93
CA ALA A 110 4.69 -20.60 -8.38
C ALA A 110 4.31 -21.93 -9.06
N ILE A 111 5.16 -22.44 -9.95
CA ILE A 111 4.94 -23.73 -10.62
C ILE A 111 4.99 -24.88 -9.62
N PHE A 112 5.96 -24.89 -8.70
CA PHE A 112 6.06 -25.93 -7.67
C PHE A 112 4.80 -25.99 -6.81
N ILE A 113 4.28 -24.85 -6.34
CA ILE A 113 3.06 -24.80 -5.52
C ILE A 113 1.82 -25.25 -6.31
N THR A 114 1.74 -24.89 -7.60
CA THR A 114 0.60 -25.23 -8.44
C THR A 114 0.58 -26.72 -8.79
N GLU A 115 1.69 -27.21 -9.34
CA GLU A 115 1.76 -28.53 -9.99
C GLU A 115 2.25 -29.65 -9.05
N MET A 116 3.19 -29.37 -8.15
CA MET A 116 3.90 -30.42 -7.41
C MET A 116 3.62 -30.44 -5.90
N ALA A 117 3.20 -29.32 -5.31
CA ALA A 117 3.14 -29.22 -3.85
C ALA A 117 1.97 -30.01 -3.25
N PRO A 118 2.20 -30.74 -2.14
CA PRO A 118 1.15 -31.47 -1.44
C PRO A 118 0.17 -30.51 -0.74
N GLN A 119 -1.08 -30.95 -0.58
CA GLN A 119 -2.22 -30.11 -0.14
C GLN A 119 -2.00 -29.39 1.21
N TRP A 120 -1.16 -29.95 2.10
CA TRP A 120 -0.84 -29.35 3.40
C TRP A 120 0.12 -28.16 3.31
N LEU A 121 0.92 -28.05 2.25
CA LEU A 121 1.89 -26.96 2.05
C LEU A 121 1.28 -25.75 1.31
N LYS A 122 0.27 -25.99 0.47
CA LYS A 122 -0.42 -24.92 -0.27
C LYS A 122 -1.10 -23.89 0.65
N ARG A 123 -1.70 -24.37 1.75
CA ARG A 123 -2.43 -23.52 2.72
C ARG A 123 -1.55 -22.49 3.46
N PRO A 124 -0.45 -22.87 4.13
CA PRO A 124 0.39 -21.91 4.84
C PRO A 124 1.15 -20.97 3.88
N VAL A 125 1.58 -21.46 2.71
CA VAL A 125 2.26 -20.63 1.71
C VAL A 125 1.31 -19.60 1.11
N GLY A 126 0.08 -20.00 0.77
CA GLY A 126 -0.96 -19.07 0.31
C GLY A 126 -1.26 -18.00 1.35
N MET A 127 -1.44 -18.38 2.62
CA MET A 127 -1.65 -17.42 3.71
C MET A 127 -0.46 -16.47 3.88
N ALA A 128 0.79 -16.95 3.80
CA ALA A 128 1.96 -16.09 3.89
C ALA A 128 2.05 -15.08 2.75
N ILE A 129 1.64 -15.48 1.53
CA ILE A 129 1.57 -14.58 0.36
C ILE A 129 0.45 -13.56 0.55
N GLU A 130 -0.73 -13.99 1.00
CA GLU A 130 -1.87 -13.09 1.27
C GLU A 130 -1.59 -12.09 2.39
N LEU A 131 -0.76 -12.44 3.38
CA LEU A 131 -0.33 -11.52 4.45
C LEU A 131 0.75 -10.53 3.99
N LEU A 132 1.44 -10.81 2.88
CA LEU A 132 2.41 -9.89 2.27
C LEU A 132 1.71 -8.83 1.41
N ALA A 133 0.51 -9.13 0.91
CA ALA A 133 -0.31 -8.26 0.06
C ALA A 133 -1.24 -7.37 0.89
#